data_AF-A0AAP0KTJ1-F1
#
_entry.id   AF-A0AAP0KTJ1-F1
#
_cell.length_a   1.000
_cell.length_b   1.000
_cell.length_c   1.000
_cell.angle_alpha   90.00
_cell.angle_beta   90.00
_cell.angle_gamma   90.00
#
_symmetry.space_group_name_H-M   'P 1'
#
loop_
_entity.id
_entity.type
_entity.pdbx_description
1 polymer ?
#
loop_
_entity_poly.entity_id
_entity_poly.type
_entity_poly.pdbx_seq_one_letter_code
_entity_poly.pdbx_strand_id
1 'polypeptide(L)'
;MKSDYFTPYVNDDEKLKVTHPRLVASQWKELVKYWKTETTKGIAEKNKQNHEKMNFTYRKGRTGYASVRYEMEQNGEDTSISNVWIKTHMPKLGVQLDPNTEVVVSELRERLADVPEEEMTQEHMDIIFDDVVGKDKRGRVQTFDLGPSKKDVLKNLHKCLALK
;
A
#
# COMPACT_ATOMS: atom_id res chain seq x y z
N MET A 1 -18.68 -13.41 4.66
CA MET A 1 -18.75 -14.66 5.47
C MET A 1 -18.77 -14.37 6.97
N LYS A 2 -17.65 -14.00 7.61
CA LYS A 2 -17.66 -13.67 9.05
C LYS A 2 -18.52 -12.45 9.37
N SER A 3 -18.38 -11.39 8.57
CA SER A 3 -19.17 -10.15 8.67
C SER A 3 -20.68 -10.38 8.62
N ASP A 4 -21.13 -11.31 7.77
CA ASP A 4 -22.55 -11.43 7.42
C ASP A 4 -23.25 -12.56 8.20
N TYR A 5 -22.49 -13.56 8.69
CA TYR A 5 -23.06 -14.76 9.33
C TYR A 5 -22.60 -14.97 10.79
N PHE A 6 -21.55 -14.28 11.25
CA PHE A 6 -21.04 -14.41 12.63
C PHE A 6 -21.18 -13.11 13.43
N THR A 7 -20.71 -12.00 12.88
CA THR A 7 -20.72 -10.69 13.56
C THR A 7 -22.12 -10.15 13.93
N PRO A 8 -23.19 -10.38 13.14
CA PRO A 8 -24.50 -9.79 13.45
C PRO A 8 -25.20 -10.40 14.67
N TYR A 9 -24.80 -11.62 15.07
CA TYR A 9 -25.42 -12.34 16.18
C TYR A 9 -24.61 -12.15 17.45
N VAL A 10 -25.29 -11.87 18.56
CA VAL A 10 -24.64 -11.76 19.87
C VAL A 10 -24.48 -13.15 20.49
N ASN A 11 -25.57 -13.92 20.45
CA ASN A 11 -25.68 -15.23 21.11
C ASN A 11 -25.02 -16.34 20.29
N ASP A 12 -24.36 -17.28 20.98
CA ASP A 12 -23.72 -18.42 20.32
C ASP A 12 -24.74 -19.38 19.70
N ASP A 13 -25.88 -19.59 20.35
CA ASP A 13 -26.94 -20.46 19.83
C ASP A 13 -27.52 -19.92 18.52
N GLU A 14 -27.61 -18.60 18.38
CA GLU A 14 -28.02 -17.94 17.14
C GLU A 14 -26.94 -18.11 16.05
N LYS A 15 -25.66 -17.92 16.40
CA LYS A 15 -24.54 -18.16 15.48
C LYS A 15 -24.53 -19.58 14.95
N LEU A 16 -24.79 -20.58 15.80
CA LEU A 16 -24.75 -21.99 15.40
C LEU A 16 -25.97 -22.42 14.57
N LYS A 17 -27.10 -21.71 14.70
CA LYS A 17 -28.31 -21.93 13.85
C LYS A 17 -28.12 -21.43 12.42
N VAL A 18 -27.29 -20.41 12.24
CA VAL A 18 -27.07 -19.76 10.94
C VAL A 18 -25.83 -20.34 10.29
N THR A 19 -25.99 -21.25 9.32
CA THR A 19 -24.86 -21.84 8.58
C THR A 19 -24.69 -21.14 7.24
N HIS A 20 -23.46 -20.78 6.89
CA HIS A 20 -23.15 -20.21 5.58
C HIS A 20 -23.47 -21.22 4.45
N PRO A 21 -24.10 -20.82 3.32
CA PRO A 21 -24.58 -21.75 2.28
C PRO A 21 -23.52 -22.69 1.67
N ARG A 22 -22.24 -22.30 1.74
CA ARG A 22 -21.10 -23.08 1.21
C ARG A 22 -20.42 -24.01 2.24
N LEU A 23 -20.91 -24.07 3.48
CA LEU A 23 -20.28 -24.83 4.56
C LEU A 23 -21.26 -25.86 5.13
N VAL A 24 -20.72 -27.02 5.53
CA VAL A 24 -21.49 -27.99 6.31
C VAL A 24 -21.58 -27.51 7.77
N ALA A 25 -22.68 -27.84 8.45
CA ALA A 25 -22.92 -27.40 9.83
C ALA A 25 -21.76 -27.74 10.79
N SER A 26 -21.09 -28.88 10.64
CA SER A 26 -19.92 -29.24 11.45
C SER A 26 -18.75 -28.27 11.27
N GLN A 27 -18.39 -27.94 10.03
CA GLN A 27 -17.34 -26.98 9.68
C GLN A 27 -17.67 -25.58 10.20
N TRP A 28 -18.96 -25.20 10.14
CA TRP A 28 -19.40 -23.92 10.69
C TRP A 28 -19.22 -23.83 12.20
N LYS A 29 -19.60 -24.89 12.94
CA LYS A 29 -19.39 -24.96 14.40
C LYS A 29 -17.90 -24.81 14.76
N GLU A 30 -17.02 -25.44 14.00
CA GLU A 30 -15.56 -25.31 14.19
C GLU A 30 -15.08 -23.88 13.95
N LEU A 31 -15.56 -23.21 12.90
CA LEU A 31 -15.21 -21.81 12.61
C LEU A 31 -15.72 -20.84 13.68
N VAL A 32 -16.95 -21.02 14.16
CA VAL A 32 -17.51 -20.24 15.27
C VAL A 32 -16.62 -20.39 16.52
N LYS A 33 -16.20 -21.63 16.84
CA LYS A 33 -15.28 -21.90 17.96
C LYS A 33 -13.92 -21.22 17.72
N TYR A 34 -13.36 -21.35 16.52
CA TYR A 34 -12.08 -20.76 16.14
C TYR A 34 -12.09 -19.24 16.32
N TRP A 35 -13.09 -18.52 15.79
CA TRP A 35 -13.16 -17.06 15.90
C TRP A 35 -13.37 -16.53 17.32
N LYS A 36 -13.82 -17.38 18.24
CA LYS A 36 -13.96 -17.02 19.66
C LYS A 36 -12.67 -17.19 20.46
N THR A 37 -11.68 -17.90 19.93
CA THR A 37 -10.38 -18.08 20.60
C THR A 37 -9.67 -16.73 20.80
N GLU A 38 -9.02 -16.57 21.95
CA GLU A 38 -8.33 -15.32 22.29
C GLU A 38 -7.17 -15.02 21.33
N THR A 39 -6.47 -16.07 20.87
CA THR A 39 -5.43 -15.97 19.86
C THR A 39 -5.95 -15.35 18.56
N THR A 40 -7.10 -15.82 18.07
CA THR A 40 -7.70 -15.31 16.83
C THR A 40 -8.20 -13.88 16.98
N LYS A 41 -8.76 -13.52 18.14
CA LYS A 41 -9.14 -12.13 18.43
C LYS A 41 -7.93 -11.20 18.47
N GLY A 42 -6.85 -11.60 19.14
CA GLY A 42 -5.60 -10.83 19.20
C GLY A 42 -4.97 -10.61 17.83
N ILE A 43 -4.95 -11.66 16.98
CA ILE A 43 -4.47 -11.54 15.59
C ILE A 43 -5.36 -10.58 14.80
N ALA A 44 -6.69 -10.68 14.94
CA ALA A 44 -7.63 -9.82 14.23
C ALA A 44 -7.48 -8.35 14.62
N GLU A 45 -7.33 -8.06 15.92
CA GLU A 45 -7.09 -6.70 16.42
C GLU A 45 -5.77 -6.13 15.93
N LYS A 46 -4.68 -6.92 15.99
CA LYS A 46 -3.38 -6.52 15.45
C LYS A 46 -3.46 -6.24 13.95
N ASN A 47 -4.17 -7.06 13.19
CA ASN A 47 -4.36 -6.85 11.75
C ASN A 47 -5.18 -5.59 11.47
N LYS A 48 -6.20 -5.30 12.28
CA LYS A 48 -6.98 -4.05 12.18
C LYS A 48 -6.10 -2.83 12.41
N GLN A 49 -5.32 -2.81 13.49
CA GLN A 49 -4.38 -1.71 13.79
C GLN A 49 -3.30 -1.55 12.71
N ASN A 50 -2.81 -2.66 12.14
CA ASN A 50 -1.86 -2.60 11.04
C ASN A 50 -2.51 -2.06 9.77
N HIS A 51 -3.75 -2.44 9.49
CA HIS A 51 -4.51 -1.94 8.35
C HIS A 51 -4.82 -0.44 8.48
N GLU A 52 -5.16 0.04 9.68
CA GLU A 52 -5.35 1.48 9.96
C GLU A 52 -4.06 2.28 9.74
N LYS A 53 -2.89 1.66 9.91
CA LYS A 53 -1.58 2.28 9.63
C LYS A 53 -1.18 2.24 8.14
N MET A 54 -1.92 1.53 7.30
CA MET A 54 -1.67 1.51 5.85
C MET A 54 -2.31 2.74 5.22
N ASN A 55 -1.52 3.80 5.05
CA ASN A 55 -2.03 5.13 4.66
C ASN A 55 -2.49 5.23 3.20
N PHE A 56 -1.92 4.44 2.30
CA PHE A 56 -2.22 4.48 0.86
C PHE A 56 -2.16 3.06 0.28
N THR A 57 -3.15 2.74 -0.56
CA THR A 57 -3.37 1.39 -1.09
C THR A 57 -2.94 1.29 -2.54
N TYR A 58 -2.14 0.27 -2.85
CA TYR A 58 -1.77 -0.11 -4.21
C TYR A 58 -3.00 -0.54 -5.04
N ARG A 59 -3.18 -0.03 -6.27
CA ARG A 59 -4.41 -0.24 -7.06
C ARG A 59 -4.26 -1.08 -8.33
N LYS A 60 -3.05 -1.48 -8.73
CA LYS A 60 -2.83 -2.27 -9.96
C LYS A 60 -3.01 -3.79 -9.78
N GLY A 61 -3.50 -4.24 -8.63
CA GLY A 61 -3.82 -5.65 -8.39
C GLY A 61 -2.57 -6.53 -8.41
N ARG A 62 -2.53 -7.50 -9.33
CA ARG A 62 -1.41 -8.46 -9.46
C ARG A 62 -0.25 -7.95 -10.32
N THR A 63 -0.43 -6.85 -11.03
CA THR A 63 0.66 -6.24 -11.80
C THR A 63 1.67 -5.68 -10.81
N GLY A 64 2.96 -6.02 -10.97
CA GLY A 64 4.04 -5.52 -10.12
C GLY A 64 4.59 -4.16 -10.59
N TYR A 65 5.49 -3.57 -9.82
CA TYR A 65 6.09 -2.27 -10.16
C TYR A 65 6.96 -2.35 -11.42
N ALA A 66 7.71 -3.45 -11.62
CA ALA A 66 8.54 -3.63 -12.81
C ALA A 66 7.70 -3.68 -14.09
N SER A 67 6.54 -4.35 -14.05
CA SER A 67 5.61 -4.38 -15.19
C SER A 67 5.02 -3.00 -15.47
N VAL A 68 4.64 -2.24 -14.42
CA VAL A 68 4.14 -0.87 -14.61
C VAL A 68 5.22 0.04 -15.19
N ARG A 69 6.47 -0.06 -14.71
CA ARG A 69 7.60 0.68 -15.27
C ARG A 69 7.82 0.35 -16.74
N TYR A 70 7.83 -0.94 -17.09
CA TYR A 70 7.95 -1.37 -18.48
C TYR A 70 6.82 -0.80 -19.37
N GLU A 71 5.56 -0.87 -18.92
CA GLU A 71 4.43 -0.27 -19.64
C GLU A 71 4.60 1.25 -19.83
N MET A 72 5.07 1.95 -18.80
CA MET A 72 5.36 3.38 -18.86
C MET A 72 6.47 3.70 -19.86
N GLU A 73 7.57 2.96 -19.85
CA GLU A 73 8.66 3.10 -20.83
C GLU A 73 8.18 2.88 -22.27
N GLN A 74 7.36 1.85 -22.51
CA GLN A 74 6.80 1.58 -23.84
C GLN A 74 5.88 2.71 -24.33
N ASN A 75 5.23 3.41 -23.40
CA ASN A 75 4.37 4.56 -23.70
C ASN A 75 5.14 5.89 -23.76
N GLY A 76 6.46 5.89 -23.50
CA GLY A 76 7.26 7.12 -23.41
C GLY A 76 6.91 7.99 -22.19
N GLU A 77 6.34 7.40 -21.14
CA GLU A 77 6.05 8.07 -19.87
C GLU A 77 7.29 8.11 -18.97
N ASP A 78 7.42 9.14 -18.13
CA ASP A 78 8.51 9.23 -17.15
C ASP A 78 8.38 8.16 -16.06
N THR A 79 9.43 7.34 -15.91
CA THR A 79 9.52 6.27 -14.92
C THR A 79 10.21 6.65 -13.61
N SER A 80 10.31 7.94 -13.27
CA SER A 80 10.73 8.37 -11.93
C SER A 80 9.91 7.68 -10.82
N ILE A 81 10.52 7.52 -9.64
CA ILE A 81 9.89 6.86 -8.48
C ILE A 81 8.52 7.50 -8.18
N SER A 82 8.47 8.82 -8.14
CA SER A 82 7.24 9.61 -7.95
C SER A 82 6.16 9.24 -8.97
N ASN A 83 6.48 9.21 -10.26
CA ASN A 83 5.49 8.94 -11.30
C ASN A 83 5.01 7.50 -11.31
N VAL A 84 5.89 6.53 -11.04
CA VAL A 84 5.50 5.12 -10.87
C VAL A 84 4.60 4.95 -9.64
N TRP A 85 4.90 5.65 -8.55
CA TRP A 85 4.06 5.64 -7.36
C TRP A 85 2.66 6.23 -7.65
N ILE A 86 2.60 7.39 -8.30
CA ILE A 86 1.33 8.02 -8.70
C ILE A 86 0.53 7.07 -9.60
N LYS A 87 1.16 6.51 -10.66
CA LYS A 87 0.48 5.60 -11.60
C LYS A 87 -0.10 4.36 -10.92
N THR A 88 0.53 3.87 -9.85
CA THR A 88 0.14 2.65 -9.15
C THR A 88 -0.92 2.87 -8.07
N HIS A 89 -1.02 4.08 -7.53
CA HIS A 89 -1.98 4.44 -6.48
C HIS A 89 -3.18 5.24 -6.99
N MET A 90 -3.09 5.79 -8.21
CA MET A 90 -4.21 6.46 -8.87
C MET A 90 -5.31 5.45 -9.26
N PRO A 91 -6.59 5.83 -9.10
CA PRO A 91 -7.71 4.97 -9.44
C PRO A 91 -7.92 4.97 -10.96
N LYS A 92 -8.67 3.97 -11.45
CA LYS A 92 -9.18 4.02 -12.82
C LYS A 92 -10.22 5.14 -12.93
N LEU A 93 -10.44 5.64 -14.15
CA LEU A 93 -11.47 6.63 -14.43
C LEU A 93 -12.83 6.16 -13.87
N GLY A 94 -13.51 7.03 -13.12
CA GLY A 94 -14.80 6.74 -12.50
C GLY A 94 -14.75 6.06 -11.12
N VAL A 95 -13.55 5.79 -10.57
CA VAL A 95 -13.39 5.29 -9.20
C VAL A 95 -12.88 6.41 -8.30
N GLN A 96 -13.50 6.56 -7.12
CA GLN A 96 -13.11 7.56 -6.14
C GLN A 96 -11.68 7.30 -5.62
N LEU A 97 -10.89 8.38 -5.54
CA LEU A 97 -9.57 8.35 -4.93
C LEU A 97 -9.69 8.39 -3.41
N ASP A 98 -8.79 7.68 -2.75
CA ASP A 98 -8.70 7.71 -1.28
C ASP A 98 -8.18 9.10 -0.84
N PRO A 99 -8.79 9.75 0.16
CA PRO A 99 -8.41 11.12 0.56
C PRO A 99 -6.93 11.26 0.95
N ASN A 100 -6.35 10.28 1.65
CA ASN A 100 -4.94 10.34 2.04
C ASN A 100 -4.04 10.24 0.80
N THR A 101 -4.40 9.37 -0.13
CA THR A 101 -3.68 9.25 -1.42
C THR A 101 -3.80 10.53 -2.23
N GLU A 102 -4.96 11.18 -2.24
CA GLU A 102 -5.17 12.46 -2.92
C GLU A 102 -4.26 13.56 -2.38
N VAL A 103 -4.21 13.72 -1.04
CA VAL A 103 -3.33 14.67 -0.35
C VAL A 103 -1.86 14.44 -0.72
N VAL A 104 -1.41 13.18 -0.67
CA VAL A 104 -0.02 12.82 -1.00
C VAL A 104 0.29 13.10 -2.48
N VAL A 105 -0.62 12.77 -3.40
CA VAL A 105 -0.43 13.05 -4.84
C VAL A 105 -0.41 14.55 -5.11
N SER A 106 -1.28 15.34 -4.48
CA SER A 106 -1.29 16.80 -4.65
C SER A 106 -0.01 17.42 -4.13
N GLU A 107 0.43 17.06 -2.92
CA GLU A 107 1.66 17.57 -2.32
C GLU A 107 2.89 17.20 -3.15
N LEU A 108 2.96 15.96 -3.65
CA LEU A 108 4.06 15.51 -4.49
C LEU A 108 4.12 16.31 -5.81
N ARG A 109 2.97 16.58 -6.43
CA ARG A 109 2.91 17.37 -7.67
C ARG A 109 3.26 18.83 -7.46
N GLU A 110 2.78 19.44 -6.39
CA GLU A 110 3.07 20.82 -6.03
C GLU A 110 4.57 21.00 -5.78
N ARG A 111 5.16 20.18 -4.90
CA ARG A 111 6.60 20.27 -4.60
C ARG A 111 7.49 20.01 -5.81
N LEU A 112 7.09 19.11 -6.72
CA LEU A 112 7.83 18.86 -7.95
C LEU A 112 7.70 20.01 -8.97
N ALA A 113 6.57 20.72 -8.99
CA ALA A 113 6.37 21.86 -9.87
C ALA A 113 7.12 23.12 -9.40
N ASP A 114 7.36 23.25 -8.10
CA ASP A 114 8.09 24.37 -7.50
C ASP A 114 9.62 24.26 -7.66
N VAL A 115 10.15 23.10 -8.07
CA VAL A 115 11.60 22.92 -8.27
C VAL A 115 12.03 23.63 -9.56
N PRO A 116 13.02 24.53 -9.52
CA PRO A 116 13.63 25.09 -10.72
C PRO A 116 14.20 23.98 -11.61
N GLU A 117 14.05 24.10 -12.93
CA GLU A 117 14.49 23.07 -13.90
C GLU A 117 15.98 22.71 -13.76
N GLU A 118 16.81 23.67 -13.34
CA GLU A 118 18.25 23.51 -13.10
C GLU A 118 18.58 22.60 -11.90
N GLU A 119 17.68 22.54 -10.90
CA GLU A 119 17.84 21.72 -9.68
C GLU A 119 17.09 20.39 -9.77
N MET A 120 16.27 20.21 -10.82
CA MET A 120 15.41 19.04 -11.05
C MET A 120 16.21 17.80 -11.50
N THR A 121 17.10 17.37 -10.62
CA THR A 121 17.84 16.11 -10.75
C THR A 121 17.04 14.94 -10.17
N GLN A 122 17.34 13.71 -10.60
CA GLN A 122 16.71 12.50 -10.06
C GLN A 122 16.87 12.40 -8.53
N GLU A 123 18.04 12.74 -8.01
CA GLU A 123 18.31 12.71 -6.56
C GLU A 123 17.40 13.68 -5.80
N HIS A 124 17.16 14.88 -6.35
CA HIS A 124 16.29 15.87 -5.74
C HIS A 124 14.83 15.39 -5.72
N MET A 125 14.36 14.80 -6.82
CA MET A 125 13.02 14.20 -6.88
C MET A 125 12.84 13.06 -5.88
N ASP A 126 13.86 12.22 -5.71
CA ASP A 126 13.84 11.11 -4.76
C ASP A 126 13.81 11.60 -3.30
N ILE A 127 14.50 12.72 -2.99
CA ILE A 127 14.43 13.37 -1.67
C ILE A 127 13.03 13.89 -1.39
N ILE A 128 12.41 14.59 -2.35
CA ILE A 128 11.03 15.08 -2.22
C ILE A 128 10.09 13.89 -1.99
N PHE A 129 10.26 12.81 -2.75
CA PHE A 129 9.46 11.59 -2.58
C PHE A 129 9.62 10.97 -1.18
N ASP A 130 10.85 10.79 -0.71
CA ASP A 130 11.13 10.26 0.63
C ASP A 130 10.54 11.15 1.76
N ASP A 131 10.43 12.46 1.54
CA ASP A 131 9.84 13.41 2.51
C ASP A 131 8.30 13.33 2.55
N VAL A 132 7.66 13.28 1.37
CA VAL A 132 6.20 13.26 1.25
C VAL A 132 5.61 11.87 1.52
N VAL A 133 6.16 10.82 0.90
CA VAL A 133 5.63 9.45 1.00
C VAL A 133 6.25 8.69 2.18
N GLY A 134 7.45 9.10 2.59
CA GLY A 134 8.19 8.52 3.70
C GLY A 134 9.33 7.63 3.24
N LYS A 135 10.40 7.60 4.04
CA LYS A 135 11.61 6.84 3.76
C LYS A 135 11.37 5.33 3.72
N ASP A 136 12.09 4.69 2.81
CA ASP A 136 12.13 3.23 2.73
C ASP A 136 12.60 2.55 4.02
N LYS A 137 11.98 1.39 4.28
CA LYS A 137 12.41 0.48 5.34
C LYS A 137 13.61 -0.35 4.88
N ARG A 138 14.45 -0.79 5.81
CA ARG A 138 15.61 -1.64 5.52
C ARG A 138 15.20 -2.88 4.71
N GLY A 139 15.86 -3.10 3.57
CA GLY A 139 15.63 -4.26 2.71
C GLY A 139 14.43 -4.16 1.75
N ARG A 140 13.82 -2.97 1.63
CA ARG A 140 12.77 -2.69 0.65
C ARG A 140 13.08 -1.35 -0.01
N VAL A 141 12.81 -1.23 -1.30
CA VAL A 141 12.78 0.06 -2.00
C VAL A 141 11.36 0.30 -2.49
N GLN A 142 10.78 1.46 -2.19
CA GLN A 142 9.46 1.82 -2.68
C GLN A 142 9.45 1.93 -4.20
N THR A 143 8.34 1.53 -4.82
CA THR A 143 8.15 1.52 -6.29
C THR A 143 9.07 0.57 -7.07
N PHE A 144 9.78 -0.29 -6.35
CA PHE A 144 10.47 -1.44 -6.89
C PHE A 144 9.87 -2.71 -6.27
N ASP A 145 9.95 -3.80 -7.01
CA ASP A 145 9.51 -5.10 -6.51
C ASP A 145 10.51 -5.65 -5.47
N LEU A 146 10.26 -6.85 -4.96
CA LEU A 146 11.15 -7.51 -4.01
C LEU A 146 12.51 -7.83 -4.66
N GLY A 147 13.61 -7.55 -3.96
CA GLY A 147 14.95 -7.87 -4.44
C GLY A 147 15.93 -6.69 -4.32
N PRO A 148 15.74 -5.59 -5.08
CA PRO A 148 16.65 -4.46 -5.04
C PRO A 148 16.65 -3.77 -3.67
N SER A 149 17.85 -3.41 -3.22
CA SER A 149 18.08 -2.51 -2.09
C SER A 149 18.35 -1.10 -2.61
N LYS A 150 18.25 -0.07 -1.75
CA LYS A 150 18.55 1.32 -2.16
C LYS A 150 19.92 1.44 -2.83
N LYS A 151 20.91 0.62 -2.45
CA LYS A 151 22.25 0.64 -3.07
C LYS A 151 22.27 0.15 -4.52
N ASP A 152 21.33 -0.71 -4.88
CA ASP A 152 21.27 -1.34 -6.21
C ASP A 152 20.58 -0.42 -7.23
N VAL A 153 19.64 0.41 -6.77
CA VAL A 153 18.78 1.25 -7.63
C VAL A 153 18.97 2.76 -7.44
N LEU A 154 19.40 3.22 -6.28
CA LEU A 154 19.69 4.64 -6.00
C LEU A 154 21.20 4.82 -5.90
N LYS A 155 21.82 5.31 -6.97
CA LYS A 155 23.23 5.69 -6.94
C LYS A 155 23.38 6.98 -6.11
N ASN A 156 24.09 6.89 -4.98
CA ASN A 156 24.67 8.02 -4.21
C ASN A 156 23.80 8.89 -3.29
N LEU A 157 23.02 8.32 -2.37
CA LEU A 157 22.40 9.11 -1.28
C LEU A 157 23.38 9.65 -0.19
N HIS A 158 24.69 9.49 -0.35
CA HIS A 158 25.70 9.73 0.71
C HIS A 158 26.75 10.81 0.41
N LYS A 159 26.53 11.74 -0.53
CA LYS A 159 27.49 12.86 -0.75
C LYS A 159 27.01 14.27 -0.35
N CYS A 160 25.74 14.47 0.03
CA CYS A 160 25.24 15.81 0.36
C CYS A 160 24.89 16.03 1.85
N LEU A 161 25.67 15.45 2.76
CA LEU A 161 25.67 15.84 4.19
C LEU A 161 27.06 16.28 4.69
N ALA A 162 27.88 16.84 3.80
CA ALA A 162 29.20 17.39 4.15
C ALA A 162 29.39 18.81 3.61
N LEU A 163 28.45 19.72 3.89
CA LEU A 163 28.71 21.17 3.89
C LEU A 163 27.93 21.83 5.04
N LYS A 164 28.48 21.73 6.25
CA LYS A 164 28.44 22.76 7.30
C LYS A 164 29.78 22.76 8.00
#